data_AF-A0A653R821-F1
#
_entry.id   AF-A0A653R821-F1
#
_cell.length_a   1.000
_cell.length_b   1.000
_cell.length_c   1.000
_cell.angle_alpha   90.00
_cell.angle_beta   90.00
_cell.angle_gamma   90.00
#
_symmetry.space_group_name_H-M   'P 1'
#
loop_
_entity.id
_entity.type
_entity.pdbx_description
1 polymer ?
#
loop_
_entity_poly.entity_id
_entity_poly.type
_entity_poly.pdbx_seq_one_letter_code
_entity_poly.pdbx_strand_id
1 'polypeptide(L)'
;MKKFFTLVFLLGISITFSQENDQPEHTGDNFSLEGALAIFKKSTNLEDFEKMINEENNNVNNLDLNDDGEIDYIIVNDIQENDTHVIVLSTYLNDTEKQDIAIIGIEKTGNEEAILQIEGDEDLYAENTIIEPSSIEEKIDKSGKGPNSFEVNPTAIIINVWFWPSVRYIYAPGYVVWKSPYRWRNYPRGWKPWKPYGHTVFYTRCAPHRVHYIRTPTRRVVVARKVYTPRRSRSTVVVHSRRGTTVVHKNKRGKTTVVKTKKRARR
;
A
#
# COMPACT_ATOMS: atom_id res chain seq x y z
N MET A 1 6.39 14.95 -77.24
CA MET A 1 5.36 14.17 -76.53
C MET A 1 5.80 14.03 -75.07
N LYS A 2 4.89 14.31 -74.13
CA LYS A 2 5.16 14.65 -72.72
C LYS A 2 5.73 13.46 -71.94
N LYS A 3 6.84 13.66 -71.21
CA LYS A 3 7.39 12.69 -70.26
C LYS A 3 6.57 12.76 -68.96
N PHE A 4 5.88 11.68 -68.61
CA PHE A 4 5.22 11.54 -67.31
C PHE A 4 6.28 11.26 -66.23
N PHE A 5 6.35 12.12 -65.22
CA PHE A 5 7.14 11.92 -64.01
C PHE A 5 6.23 11.24 -62.98
N THR A 6 6.45 9.95 -62.69
CA THR A 6 5.68 9.22 -61.68
C THR A 6 6.29 9.52 -60.30
N LEU A 7 5.61 10.36 -59.52
CA LEU A 7 5.95 10.64 -58.12
C LEU A 7 5.48 9.47 -57.25
N VAL A 8 6.40 8.66 -56.74
CA VAL A 8 6.10 7.61 -55.76
C VAL A 8 5.99 8.26 -54.38
N PHE A 9 4.77 8.32 -53.85
CA PHE A 9 4.47 8.80 -52.50
C PHE A 9 4.72 7.65 -51.51
N LEU A 10 5.88 7.64 -50.83
CA LEU A 10 6.14 6.70 -49.73
C LEU A 10 5.27 7.10 -48.53
N LEU A 11 4.20 6.35 -48.28
CA LEU A 11 3.51 6.39 -46.98
C LEU A 11 4.43 5.78 -45.92
N GLY A 12 4.96 6.60 -45.02
CA GLY A 12 5.62 6.16 -43.81
C GLY A 12 4.61 5.49 -42.88
N ILE A 13 4.71 4.17 -42.73
CA ILE A 13 3.97 3.42 -41.73
C ILE A 13 4.63 3.72 -40.38
N SER A 14 4.03 4.60 -39.58
CA SER A 14 4.39 4.77 -38.18
C SER A 14 3.93 3.53 -37.42
N ILE A 15 4.86 2.61 -37.15
CA ILE A 15 4.61 1.48 -36.24
C ILE A 15 4.50 2.08 -34.84
N THR A 16 3.27 2.26 -34.36
CA THR A 16 3.02 2.54 -32.95
C THR A 16 3.23 1.24 -32.18
N PHE A 17 4.35 1.14 -31.47
CA PHE A 17 4.50 0.10 -30.46
C PHE A 17 3.59 0.49 -29.29
N SER A 18 2.46 -0.20 -29.14
CA SER A 18 1.77 -0.24 -27.85
C SER A 18 2.72 -0.90 -26.86
N GLN A 19 3.16 -0.18 -25.83
CA GLN A 19 3.86 -0.82 -24.71
C GLN A 19 2.86 -1.78 -24.05
N GLU A 20 3.13 -3.07 -24.17
CA GLU A 20 2.39 -4.12 -23.47
C GLU A 20 2.69 -3.94 -21.97
N ASN A 21 1.64 -3.73 -21.19
CA ASN A 21 1.77 -3.47 -19.76
C ASN A 21 2.02 -4.82 -19.06
N ASP A 22 3.27 -5.29 -19.06
CA ASP A 22 3.75 -6.51 -18.38
C ASP A 22 3.79 -6.33 -16.84
N GLN A 23 2.80 -5.65 -16.29
CA GLN A 23 2.71 -5.39 -14.86
C GLN A 23 2.35 -6.68 -14.11
N PRO A 24 3.10 -7.04 -13.04
CA PRO A 24 2.67 -8.10 -12.15
C PRO A 24 1.29 -7.75 -11.57
N GLU A 25 0.42 -8.75 -11.55
CA GLU A 25 -0.93 -8.66 -11.03
C GLU A 25 -0.89 -8.25 -9.55
N HIS A 26 -1.74 -7.28 -9.15
CA HIS A 26 -1.96 -6.90 -7.75
C HIS A 26 -0.75 -6.28 -7.01
N THR A 27 -0.25 -5.15 -7.51
CA THR A 27 0.79 -4.36 -6.84
C THR A 27 0.25 -3.35 -5.81
N GLY A 28 -1.06 -3.33 -5.55
CA GLY A 28 -1.65 -2.51 -4.50
C GLY A 28 -2.10 -1.11 -4.90
N ASP A 29 -2.75 -0.96 -6.07
CA ASP A 29 -3.40 0.27 -6.57
C ASP A 29 -2.66 1.60 -6.31
N ASN A 30 -1.32 1.57 -6.29
CA ASN A 30 -0.44 2.70 -5.99
C ASN A 30 -0.39 3.15 -4.51
N PHE A 31 -0.47 2.21 -3.56
CA PHE A 31 -0.10 2.42 -2.16
C PHE A 31 0.99 1.44 -1.70
N SER A 32 2.00 1.96 -1.00
CA SER A 32 3.14 1.18 -0.53
C SER A 32 2.92 0.68 0.90
N LEU A 33 2.69 -0.62 1.08
CA LEU A 33 2.52 -1.24 2.40
C LEU A 33 3.83 -1.18 3.22
N GLU A 34 4.97 -1.43 2.57
CA GLU A 34 6.31 -1.27 3.15
C GLU A 34 6.58 0.18 3.53
N GLY A 35 6.20 1.11 2.65
CA GLY A 35 6.28 2.54 2.91
C GLY A 35 5.45 2.94 4.12
N ALA A 36 4.22 2.43 4.24
CA ALA A 36 3.36 2.69 5.39
C ALA A 36 4.02 2.23 6.71
N LEU A 37 4.65 1.05 6.74
CA LEU A 37 5.40 0.61 7.92
C LEU A 37 6.63 1.48 8.20
N ALA A 38 7.33 1.95 7.16
CA ALA A 38 8.44 2.88 7.31
C ALA A 38 8.02 4.22 7.93
N ILE A 39 6.86 4.75 7.53
CA ILE A 39 6.30 5.95 8.15
C ILE A 39 5.85 5.63 9.58
N PHE A 40 5.11 4.55 9.78
CA PHE A 40 4.62 4.16 11.11
C PHE A 40 5.76 4.01 12.12
N LYS A 41 6.89 3.42 11.71
CA LYS A 41 8.10 3.27 12.54
C LYS A 41 8.68 4.60 13.02
N LYS A 42 8.62 5.67 12.22
CA LYS A 42 9.19 6.99 12.58
C LYS A 42 8.18 7.92 13.24
N SER A 43 6.88 7.69 13.06
CA SER A 43 5.84 8.55 13.59
C SER A 43 5.76 8.50 15.11
N THR A 44 5.53 9.65 15.71
CA THR A 44 5.46 9.81 17.17
C THR A 44 4.13 9.36 17.77
N ASN A 45 3.06 9.41 16.99
CA ASN A 45 1.71 9.00 17.33
C ASN A 45 0.89 8.77 16.04
N LEU A 46 -0.40 8.41 16.17
CA LEU A 46 -1.26 8.10 15.01
C LEU A 46 -1.69 9.33 14.21
N GLU A 47 -1.80 10.52 14.82
CA GLU A 47 -2.07 11.77 14.10
C GLU A 47 -0.88 12.16 13.21
N ASP A 48 0.33 12.06 13.76
CA ASP A 48 1.58 12.28 13.05
C ASP A 48 1.76 11.24 11.93
N PHE A 49 1.41 9.98 12.18
CA PHE A 49 1.39 8.94 11.15
C PHE A 49 0.43 9.27 10.01
N GLU A 50 -0.80 9.67 10.31
CA GLU A 50 -1.81 10.07 9.32
C GLU A 50 -1.36 11.29 8.50
N LYS A 51 -0.73 12.27 9.13
CA LYS A 51 -0.15 13.41 8.42
C LYS A 51 0.98 12.94 7.50
N MET A 52 1.95 12.22 8.05
CA MET A 52 3.17 11.85 7.32
C MET A 52 2.89 10.92 6.16
N ILE A 53 1.92 10.00 6.25
CA ILE A 53 1.62 9.05 5.17
C ILE A 53 1.06 9.76 3.93
N ASN A 54 0.42 10.92 4.13
CA ASN A 54 -0.15 11.78 3.11
C ASN A 54 0.78 12.90 2.62
N GLU A 55 2.10 12.80 2.88
CA GLU A 55 3.09 13.73 2.34
C GLU A 55 3.57 13.31 0.95
N GLU A 56 3.57 14.23 -0.02
CA GLU A 56 3.93 13.96 -1.42
C GLU A 56 5.35 13.38 -1.61
N ASN A 57 6.28 13.77 -0.74
CA ASN A 57 7.72 13.50 -0.88
C ASN A 57 8.19 12.19 -0.23
N ASN A 58 7.27 11.37 0.30
CA ASN A 58 7.61 10.14 1.01
C ASN A 58 7.54 8.87 0.14
N ASN A 59 6.94 8.96 -1.06
CA ASN A 59 6.68 7.85 -1.98
C ASN A 59 5.89 6.69 -1.35
N VAL A 60 4.83 6.99 -0.60
CA VAL A 60 3.98 6.00 0.08
C VAL A 60 2.55 6.01 -0.44
N ASN A 61 1.94 7.19 -0.55
CA ASN A 61 0.59 7.35 -1.09
C ASN A 61 0.64 7.85 -2.53
N ASN A 62 0.03 7.11 -3.44
CA ASN A 62 -0.22 7.51 -4.83
C ASN A 62 -1.60 7.00 -5.30
N LEU A 63 -2.52 6.76 -4.34
CA LEU A 63 -3.87 6.28 -4.60
C LEU A 63 -4.71 7.36 -5.27
N ASP A 64 -5.44 6.97 -6.29
CA ASP A 64 -6.53 7.74 -6.91
C ASP A 64 -7.61 6.71 -7.30
N LEU A 65 -8.32 6.21 -6.30
CA LEU A 65 -9.33 5.17 -6.44
C LEU A 65 -10.63 5.72 -7.02
N ASN A 66 -10.85 7.04 -6.93
CA ASN A 66 -12.03 7.71 -7.48
C ASN A 66 -11.83 8.18 -8.94
N ASP A 67 -10.58 8.14 -9.45
CA ASP A 67 -10.13 8.50 -10.80
C ASP A 67 -10.43 9.96 -11.19
N ASP A 68 -10.25 10.89 -10.24
CA ASP A 68 -10.41 12.33 -10.46
C ASP A 68 -9.10 13.05 -10.83
N GLY A 69 -7.99 12.32 -10.86
CA GLY A 69 -6.66 12.82 -11.20
C GLY A 69 -5.94 13.49 -10.04
N GLU A 70 -6.49 13.41 -8.82
CA GLU A 70 -5.92 13.88 -7.57
C GLU A 70 -5.76 12.72 -6.60
N ILE A 71 -4.69 12.73 -5.80
CA ILE A 71 -4.52 11.66 -4.82
C ILE A 71 -5.59 11.69 -3.73
N ASP A 72 -6.06 10.50 -3.36
CA ASP A 72 -6.98 10.28 -2.27
C ASP A 72 -6.28 10.45 -0.91
N TYR A 73 -6.93 11.18 0.01
CA TYR A 73 -6.44 11.34 1.38
C TYR A 73 -6.70 10.09 2.21
N ILE A 74 -5.64 9.54 2.81
CA ILE A 74 -5.73 8.36 3.68
C ILE A 74 -6.00 8.81 5.11
N ILE A 75 -7.12 8.37 5.67
CA ILE A 75 -7.44 8.53 7.09
C ILE A 75 -6.97 7.33 7.90
N VAL A 76 -6.60 7.57 9.16
CA VAL A 76 -6.16 6.54 10.11
C VAL A 76 -7.19 6.41 11.22
N ASN A 77 -7.58 5.17 11.54
CA ASN A 77 -8.39 4.88 12.71
C ASN A 77 -7.83 3.69 13.46
N ASP A 78 -7.82 3.77 14.78
CA ASP A 78 -7.45 2.64 15.64
C ASP A 78 -8.68 1.89 16.11
N ILE A 79 -8.54 0.58 16.32
CA ILE A 79 -9.48 -0.30 16.99
C ILE A 79 -8.66 -1.08 18.01
N GLN A 80 -8.96 -0.88 19.28
CA GLN A 80 -8.32 -1.58 20.38
C GLN A 80 -9.23 -2.73 20.88
N GLU A 81 -8.64 -3.91 21.03
CA GLU A 81 -9.26 -5.08 21.64
C GLU A 81 -8.21 -5.77 22.53
N ASN A 82 -8.33 -5.61 23.86
CA ASN A 82 -7.33 -6.07 24.82
C ASN A 82 -5.93 -5.54 24.47
N ASP A 83 -4.95 -6.43 24.36
CA ASP A 83 -3.55 -6.15 23.99
C ASP A 83 -3.31 -6.10 22.46
N THR A 84 -4.38 -6.01 21.66
CA THR A 84 -4.29 -5.89 20.20
C THR A 84 -4.83 -4.53 19.74
N HIS A 85 -4.04 -3.85 18.92
CA HIS A 85 -4.47 -2.67 18.15
C HIS A 85 -4.57 -3.02 16.67
N VAL A 86 -5.57 -2.45 16.01
CA VAL A 86 -5.77 -2.56 14.57
C VAL A 86 -5.88 -1.16 13.99
N ILE A 87 -4.79 -0.71 13.37
CA ILE A 87 -4.73 0.58 12.70
C ILE A 87 -5.27 0.40 11.28
N VAL A 88 -6.48 0.89 11.03
CA VAL A 88 -7.15 0.82 9.74
C VAL A 88 -6.82 2.05 8.92
N LEU A 89 -6.30 1.82 7.71
CA LEU A 89 -6.08 2.83 6.69
C LEU A 89 -7.27 2.81 5.73
N SER A 90 -7.92 3.95 5.53
CA SER A 90 -9.07 4.07 4.63
C SER A 90 -9.01 5.36 3.83
N THR A 91 -9.75 5.45 2.73
CA THR A 91 -10.05 6.72 2.05
C THR A 91 -11.56 6.87 1.85
N TYR A 92 -12.03 8.12 1.82
CA TYR A 92 -13.38 8.45 1.33
C TYR A 92 -13.31 8.69 -0.17
N LEU A 93 -14.17 8.03 -0.94
CA LEU A 93 -14.28 8.21 -2.39
C LEU A 93 -15.35 9.24 -2.77
N ASN A 94 -16.27 9.50 -1.84
CA ASN A 94 -17.26 10.56 -1.90
C ASN A 94 -17.83 10.80 -0.48
N ASP A 95 -18.86 11.65 -0.38
CA ASP A 95 -19.53 11.98 0.88
C ASP A 95 -20.13 10.77 1.63
N THR A 96 -20.39 9.65 0.93
CA THR A 96 -21.11 8.49 1.48
C THR A 96 -20.33 7.18 1.43
N GLU A 97 -19.28 7.10 0.63
CA GLU A 97 -18.53 5.85 0.41
C GLU A 97 -17.11 5.93 0.93
N LYS A 98 -16.74 4.90 1.68
CA LYS A 98 -15.42 4.70 2.27
C LYS A 98 -14.87 3.36 1.78
N GLN A 99 -13.59 3.34 1.42
CA GLN A 99 -12.85 2.13 1.06
C GLN A 99 -11.70 1.94 2.04
N ASP A 100 -11.60 0.75 2.63
CA ASP A 100 -10.42 0.38 3.42
C ASP A 100 -9.28 -0.06 2.46
N ILE A 101 -8.05 0.32 2.80
CA ILE A 101 -6.85 0.15 1.98
C ILE A 101 -5.97 -0.97 2.53
N ALA A 102 -5.71 -0.91 3.84
CA ALA A 102 -4.88 -1.86 4.56
C ALA A 102 -5.13 -1.74 6.07
N ILE A 103 -4.70 -2.76 6.81
CA ILE A 103 -4.67 -2.74 8.28
C ILE A 103 -3.27 -3.01 8.80
N ILE A 104 -2.85 -2.31 9.85
CA ILE A 104 -1.67 -2.67 10.65
C ILE A 104 -2.17 -3.30 11.94
N GLY A 105 -2.02 -4.62 12.05
CA GLY A 105 -2.27 -5.33 13.30
C GLY A 105 -1.03 -5.28 14.18
N ILE A 106 -1.21 -4.93 15.45
CA ILE A 106 -0.13 -4.84 16.46
C ILE A 106 -0.60 -5.60 17.69
N GLU A 107 0.23 -6.52 18.18
CA GLU A 107 -0.09 -7.33 19.37
C GLU A 107 1.08 -7.28 20.34
N LYS A 108 0.79 -6.91 21.59
CA LYS A 108 1.75 -6.96 22.68
C LYS A 108 1.91 -8.41 23.13
N THR A 109 3.12 -8.93 23.04
CA THR A 109 3.45 -10.34 23.35
C THR A 109 4.18 -10.50 24.68
N GLY A 110 4.60 -9.39 25.31
CA GLY A 110 5.33 -9.38 26.58
C GLY A 110 5.45 -7.99 27.18
N ASN A 111 6.23 -7.84 28.27
CA ASN A 111 6.35 -6.56 28.99
C ASN A 111 6.93 -5.43 28.12
N GLU A 112 7.87 -5.76 27.22
CA GLU A 112 8.49 -4.84 26.27
C GLU A 112 8.62 -5.47 24.89
N GLU A 113 7.63 -6.29 24.53
CA GLU A 113 7.63 -7.04 23.29
C GLU A 113 6.30 -6.84 22.58
N ALA A 114 6.40 -6.50 21.31
CA ALA A 114 5.26 -6.48 20.41
C ALA A 114 5.70 -6.96 19.03
N ILE A 115 4.74 -7.52 18.31
CA ILE A 115 4.85 -7.86 16.89
C ILE A 115 3.83 -7.03 16.11
N LEU A 116 4.11 -6.77 14.83
CA LEU A 116 3.15 -6.16 13.94
C LEU A 116 3.21 -6.75 12.53
N GLN A 117 2.08 -6.67 11.84
CA GLN A 117 1.97 -6.97 10.42
C GLN A 117 1.04 -5.96 9.75
N ILE A 118 1.36 -5.59 8.51
CA ILE A 118 0.41 -4.87 7.65
C ILE A 118 -0.20 -5.85 6.64
N GLU A 119 -1.51 -5.79 6.47
CA GLU A 119 -2.26 -6.61 5.53
C GLU A 119 -3.02 -5.70 4.57
N GLY A 120 -2.78 -5.85 3.27
CA GLY A 120 -3.49 -5.13 2.24
C GLY A 120 -4.93 -5.62 2.08
N ASP A 121 -5.86 -4.70 1.83
CA ASP A 121 -7.26 -5.03 1.62
C ASP A 121 -7.44 -5.83 0.31
N GLU A 122 -8.20 -6.92 0.36
CA GLU A 122 -8.36 -7.88 -0.75
C GLU A 122 -9.06 -7.29 -1.99
N ASP A 123 -9.69 -6.11 -1.88
CA ASP A 123 -10.21 -5.40 -3.07
C ASP A 123 -9.11 -4.71 -3.87
N LEU A 124 -8.00 -4.31 -3.23
CA LEU A 124 -6.88 -3.58 -3.83
C LEU A 124 -5.61 -4.44 -3.99
N TYR A 125 -5.44 -5.45 -3.14
CA TYR A 125 -4.27 -6.32 -3.08
C TYR A 125 -4.64 -7.77 -3.38
N ALA A 126 -3.65 -8.58 -3.74
CA ALA A 126 -3.84 -10.02 -3.81
C ALA A 126 -4.18 -10.54 -2.41
N GLU A 127 -5.01 -11.58 -2.35
CA GLU A 127 -5.34 -12.24 -1.09
C GLU A 127 -4.06 -12.63 -0.33
N ASN A 128 -4.07 -12.44 0.99
CA ASN A 128 -2.92 -12.70 1.86
C ASN A 128 -1.65 -11.92 1.44
N THR A 129 -1.80 -10.67 0.99
CA THR A 129 -0.68 -9.72 0.91
C THR A 129 -0.38 -9.18 2.31
N ILE A 130 0.50 -9.90 3.02
CA ILE A 130 0.92 -9.58 4.38
C ILE A 130 2.40 -9.21 4.37
N ILE A 131 2.75 -8.12 5.03
CA ILE A 131 4.11 -7.61 5.14
C ILE A 131 4.46 -7.41 6.61
N GLU A 132 5.71 -7.72 6.96
CA GLU A 132 6.23 -7.52 8.30
C GLU A 132 7.66 -6.96 8.29
N PRO A 133 8.09 -6.28 9.37
CA PRO A 133 9.46 -5.83 9.51
C PRO A 133 10.43 -7.01 9.59
N SER A 134 11.55 -6.90 8.89
CA SER A 134 12.61 -7.91 8.89
C SER A 134 13.98 -7.28 9.02
N SER A 135 14.86 -7.95 9.77
CA SER A 135 16.30 -7.72 9.69
C SER A 135 16.96 -8.93 9.06
N ILE A 136 17.90 -8.68 8.14
CA ILE A 136 18.80 -9.70 7.64
C ILE A 136 19.96 -9.77 8.63
N GLU A 137 20.04 -10.85 9.40
CA GLU A 137 21.29 -11.20 10.06
C GLU A 137 22.13 -12.04 9.09
N GLU A 138 23.28 -11.50 8.71
CA GLU A 138 24.32 -12.23 7.98
C GLU A 138 25.15 -13.02 8.99
N LYS A 139 24.88 -14.32 9.12
CA LYS A 139 25.77 -15.21 9.86
C LYS A 139 26.88 -15.66 8.92
N ILE A 140 28.13 -15.38 9.32
CA ILE A 140 29.32 -15.83 8.61
C ILE A 140 29.71 -17.19 9.18
N ASP A 141 29.47 -18.26 8.42
CA ASP A 141 29.88 -19.60 8.81
C ASP A 141 31.39 -19.78 8.59
N LYS A 142 32.17 -19.77 9.68
CA LYS A 142 33.63 -20.01 9.66
C LYS A 142 33.97 -21.52 9.73
N SER A 143 33.20 -22.37 9.07
CA SER A 143 33.46 -23.82 9.08
C SER A 143 34.46 -24.21 7.98
N GLY A 144 35.76 -24.10 8.28
CA GLY A 144 36.80 -24.69 7.45
C GLY A 144 38.21 -24.31 7.88
N LYS A 145 39.07 -25.30 8.13
CA LYS A 145 40.52 -25.11 8.26
C LYS A 145 41.12 -25.06 6.85
N GLY A 146 41.30 -23.88 6.29
CA GLY A 146 41.87 -23.64 4.96
C GLY A 146 41.43 -22.29 4.37
N PRO A 147 41.86 -21.90 3.15
CA PRO A 147 41.32 -20.74 2.46
C PRO A 147 39.84 -21.03 2.13
N ASN A 148 38.95 -20.63 3.02
CA ASN A 148 37.54 -20.97 2.96
C ASN A 148 36.78 -19.87 2.20
N SER A 149 35.91 -20.25 1.29
CA SER A 149 34.85 -19.36 0.81
C SER A 149 33.90 -19.04 1.96
N PHE A 150 33.54 -17.77 2.14
CA PHE A 150 32.58 -17.36 3.16
C PHE A 150 31.17 -17.67 2.65
N GLU A 151 30.51 -18.67 3.23
CA GLU A 151 29.07 -18.85 3.04
C GLU A 151 28.34 -17.86 3.94
N VAL A 152 27.60 -16.94 3.32
CA VAL A 152 26.72 -15.99 4.01
C VAL A 152 25.30 -16.55 3.95
N ASN A 153 24.78 -16.98 5.09
CA ASN A 153 23.43 -17.51 5.21
C ASN A 153 22.50 -16.43 5.82
N PRO A 154 21.72 -15.70 5.00
CA PRO A 154 20.79 -14.71 5.53
C PRO A 154 19.61 -15.40 6.21
N THR A 155 19.38 -15.10 7.49
CA THR A 155 18.17 -15.53 8.20
C THR A 155 17.29 -14.31 8.51
N ALA A 156 16.00 -14.41 8.16
CA ALA A 156 15.03 -13.37 8.47
C ALA A 156 14.58 -13.52 9.92
N ILE A 157 14.82 -12.48 10.73
CA ILE A 157 14.44 -12.44 12.15
C ILE A 157 13.24 -11.51 12.31
N ILE A 158 12.30 -11.94 13.16
CA ILE A 158 11.15 -11.14 13.56
C ILE A 158 11.66 -10.01 14.46
N ILE A 159 11.40 -8.77 14.05
CA ILE A 159 11.82 -7.59 14.82
C ILE A 159 10.81 -7.33 15.93
N ASN A 160 11.30 -7.16 17.17
CA ASN A 160 10.51 -6.57 18.24
C ASN A 160 10.24 -5.09 17.93
N VAL A 161 8.97 -4.74 17.75
CA VAL A 161 8.55 -3.39 17.35
C VAL A 161 8.20 -2.49 18.54
N TRP A 162 8.31 -3.01 19.78
CA TRP A 162 7.92 -2.31 20.99
C TRP A 162 8.51 -0.90 21.11
N PHE A 163 9.78 -0.71 20.73
CA PHE A 163 10.47 0.56 20.86
C PHE A 163 10.16 1.58 19.75
N TRP A 164 9.29 1.27 18.80
CA TRP A 164 8.84 2.25 17.82
C TRP A 164 7.99 3.32 18.52
N PRO A 165 8.21 4.63 18.27
CA PRO A 165 7.51 5.68 19.00
C PRO A 165 5.98 5.57 18.90
N SER A 166 5.45 5.25 17.72
CA SER A 166 4.03 4.99 17.48
C SER A 166 3.49 3.80 18.29
N VAL A 167 4.24 2.70 18.39
CA VAL A 167 3.88 1.52 19.18
C VAL A 167 3.88 1.84 20.67
N ARG A 168 4.92 2.51 21.17
CA ARG A 168 4.96 2.96 22.56
C ARG A 168 3.81 3.91 22.89
N TYR A 169 3.45 4.77 21.94
CA TYR A 169 2.37 5.74 22.10
C TYR A 169 1.01 5.06 22.30
N ILE A 170 0.66 4.09 21.45
CA ILE A 170 -0.65 3.39 21.57
C ILE A 170 -0.76 2.52 22.82
N TYR A 171 0.37 2.04 23.37
CA TYR A 171 0.40 1.29 24.64
C TYR A 171 0.68 2.17 25.88
N ALA A 172 0.78 3.49 25.72
CA ALA A 172 1.05 4.39 26.83
C ALA A 172 -0.15 4.45 27.80
N PRO A 173 0.09 4.59 29.11
CA PRO A 173 -0.99 4.85 30.06
C PRO A 173 -1.77 6.11 29.68
N GLY A 174 -3.09 5.99 29.57
CA GLY A 174 -3.97 7.11 29.20
C GLY A 174 -4.09 7.36 27.69
N TYR A 175 -3.53 6.50 26.84
CA TYR A 175 -3.82 6.55 25.41
C TYR A 175 -5.33 6.41 25.15
N VAL A 176 -5.84 7.23 24.24
CA VAL A 176 -7.21 7.17 23.74
C VAL A 176 -7.15 6.84 22.26
N VAL A 177 -7.94 5.85 21.86
CA VAL A 177 -8.03 5.35 20.49
C VAL A 177 -8.16 6.51 19.48
N TRP A 178 -7.19 6.63 18.58
CA TRP A 178 -7.22 7.65 17.53
C TRP A 178 -8.35 7.38 16.54
N LYS A 179 -9.15 8.42 16.27
CA LYS A 179 -10.12 8.45 15.18
C LYS A 179 -9.86 9.70 14.36
N SER A 180 -9.50 9.52 13.10
CA SER A 180 -9.29 10.65 12.19
C SER A 180 -10.50 11.60 12.21
N PRO A 181 -10.29 12.91 12.40
CA PRO A 181 -11.34 13.91 12.29
C PRO A 181 -11.69 14.24 10.83
N TYR A 182 -10.87 13.79 9.88
CA TYR A 182 -10.97 14.17 8.47
C TYR A 182 -11.99 13.32 7.71
N ARG A 183 -12.60 13.92 6.70
CA ARG A 183 -13.69 13.35 5.88
C ARG A 183 -13.54 13.81 4.44
N TRP A 184 -14.40 13.32 3.57
CA TRP A 184 -14.51 13.86 2.21
C TRP A 184 -14.60 15.39 2.22
N ARG A 185 -13.70 16.05 1.49
CA ARG A 185 -13.57 17.53 1.42
C ARG A 185 -13.29 18.25 2.75
N ASN A 186 -12.96 17.53 3.81
CA ASN A 186 -12.54 18.08 5.08
C ASN A 186 -11.19 17.47 5.47
N TYR A 187 -10.11 18.17 5.11
CA TYR A 187 -8.73 17.69 5.21
C TYR A 187 -7.89 18.55 6.16
N PRO A 188 -6.73 18.06 6.64
CA PRO A 188 -5.85 18.84 7.49
C PRO A 188 -5.44 20.17 6.86
N ARG A 189 -5.22 21.17 7.72
CA ARG A 189 -4.65 22.43 7.28
C ARG A 189 -3.26 22.21 6.66
N GLY A 190 -3.08 22.69 5.44
CA GLY A 190 -1.81 22.60 4.71
C GLY A 190 -1.65 21.32 3.89
N TRP A 191 -2.56 20.35 4.01
CA TRP A 191 -2.65 19.27 3.03
C TRP A 191 -3.23 19.81 1.72
N LYS A 192 -2.67 19.35 0.60
CA LYS A 192 -3.19 19.59 -0.74
C LYS A 192 -2.99 18.31 -1.56
N PRO A 193 -3.95 17.93 -2.40
CA PRO A 193 -3.75 16.80 -3.30
C PRO A 193 -2.68 17.14 -4.34
N TRP A 194 -2.05 16.11 -4.88
CA TRP A 194 -1.16 16.18 -6.04
C TRP A 194 -1.62 15.20 -7.10
N LYS A 195 -1.05 15.31 -8.30
CA LYS A 195 -1.34 14.37 -9.38
C LYS A 195 -0.64 13.05 -9.14
N PRO A 196 -1.31 11.90 -9.28
CA PRO A 196 -0.67 10.61 -9.12
C PRO A 196 0.44 10.43 -10.18
N TYR A 197 1.56 9.86 -9.74
CA TYR A 197 2.61 9.39 -10.61
C TYR A 197 2.16 8.15 -11.38
N GLY A 198 2.68 7.98 -12.61
CA GLY A 198 2.51 6.73 -13.34
C GLY A 198 3.05 5.55 -12.52
N HIS A 199 2.30 4.44 -12.53
CA HIS A 199 2.57 3.27 -11.67
C HIS A 199 4.04 2.84 -11.65
N THR A 200 4.68 2.68 -12.82
CA THR A 200 6.08 2.26 -12.91
C THR A 200 7.03 3.20 -12.17
N VAL A 201 6.78 4.52 -12.25
CA VAL A 201 7.57 5.54 -11.56
C VAL A 201 7.35 5.42 -10.05
N PHE A 202 6.10 5.32 -9.62
CA PHE A 202 5.76 5.15 -8.21
C PHE A 202 6.37 3.86 -7.63
N TYR A 203 6.21 2.73 -8.32
CA TYR A 203 6.75 1.43 -7.94
C TYR A 203 8.28 1.45 -7.79
N THR A 204 8.97 2.17 -8.66
CA THR A 204 10.43 2.36 -8.59
C THR A 204 10.80 3.22 -7.38
N ARG A 205 10.09 4.32 -7.15
CA ARG A 205 10.31 5.21 -6.00
C ARG A 205 10.05 4.55 -4.64
N CYS A 206 9.20 3.53 -4.60
CA CYS A 206 8.95 2.73 -3.40
C CYS A 206 10.08 1.75 -3.05
N ALA A 207 11.03 1.49 -3.96
CA ALA A 207 12.06 0.48 -3.77
C ALA A 207 12.87 0.62 -2.47
N PRO A 208 13.24 1.82 -2.00
CA PRO A 208 13.95 1.98 -0.72
C PRO A 208 13.19 1.42 0.48
N HIS A 209 11.85 1.47 0.47
CA HIS A 209 11.03 0.94 1.55
C HIS A 209 11.07 -0.58 1.60
N ARG A 210 11.16 -1.28 0.45
CA ARG A 210 11.13 -2.75 0.37
C ARG A 210 12.33 -3.47 0.98
N VAL A 211 13.41 -2.75 1.28
CA VAL A 211 14.65 -3.34 1.80
C VAL A 211 14.49 -3.83 3.25
N HIS A 212 13.60 -3.21 4.03
CA HIS A 212 13.47 -3.46 5.47
C HIS A 212 12.20 -4.24 5.86
N TYR A 213 11.35 -4.56 4.89
CA TYR A 213 10.08 -5.23 5.12
C TYR A 213 9.93 -6.37 4.11
N ILE A 214 9.51 -7.53 4.59
CA ILE A 214 9.32 -8.72 3.76
C ILE A 214 7.85 -9.08 3.68
N ARG A 215 7.48 -9.66 2.55
CA ARG A 215 6.21 -10.35 2.42
C ARG A 215 6.28 -11.69 3.16
N THR A 216 5.24 -12.00 3.92
CA THR A 216 5.07 -13.29 4.58
C THR A 216 3.74 -13.91 4.19
N PRO A 217 3.66 -15.25 4.02
CA PRO A 217 2.38 -15.93 3.86
C PRO A 217 1.67 -16.14 5.21
N THR A 218 2.37 -15.96 6.33
CA THR A 218 1.89 -16.35 7.65
C THR A 218 1.37 -15.14 8.42
N ARG A 219 0.10 -15.22 8.85
CA ARG A 219 -0.51 -14.25 9.75
C ARG A 219 -0.17 -14.59 11.20
N ARG A 220 0.55 -13.70 11.87
CA ARG A 220 0.97 -13.81 13.26
C ARG A 220 0.05 -13.04 14.20
N VAL A 221 -0.39 -11.85 13.79
CA VAL A 221 -1.37 -11.06 14.55
C VAL A 221 -2.78 -11.55 14.24
N VAL A 222 -3.14 -12.71 14.77
CA VAL A 222 -4.38 -13.42 14.41
C VAL A 222 -5.62 -12.64 14.85
N VAL A 223 -5.56 -12.02 16.04
CA VAL A 223 -6.68 -11.26 16.62
C VAL A 223 -7.07 -10.08 15.74
N ALA A 224 -6.11 -9.43 15.07
CA ALA A 224 -6.36 -8.25 14.26
C ALA A 224 -7.41 -8.49 13.16
N ARG A 225 -7.31 -9.60 12.41
CA ARG A 225 -8.28 -9.91 11.35
C ARG A 225 -9.67 -10.20 11.92
N LYS A 226 -9.75 -10.91 13.05
CA LYS A 226 -11.03 -11.18 13.73
C LYS A 226 -11.72 -9.89 14.17
N VAL A 227 -10.96 -8.93 14.72
CA VAL A 227 -11.47 -7.63 15.18
C VAL A 227 -11.85 -6.74 13.99
N TYR A 228 -11.05 -6.75 12.93
CA TYR A 228 -11.25 -5.94 11.73
C TYR A 228 -12.44 -6.39 10.88
N THR A 229 -12.57 -7.68 10.59
CA THR A 229 -13.52 -8.22 9.59
C THR A 229 -14.95 -7.68 9.72
N PRO A 230 -15.59 -7.65 10.91
CA PRO A 230 -16.96 -7.13 11.04
C PRO A 230 -17.08 -5.60 10.87
N ARG A 231 -15.96 -4.87 10.85
CA ARG A 231 -15.89 -3.41 10.75
C ARG A 231 -15.31 -2.93 9.40
N ARG A 232 -14.97 -3.87 8.51
CA ARG A 232 -14.41 -3.61 7.19
C ARG A 232 -15.38 -2.79 6.34
N SER A 233 -14.87 -1.70 5.76
CA SER A 233 -15.59 -0.84 4.84
C SER A 233 -15.20 -1.14 3.40
N ARG A 234 -16.21 -1.33 2.55
CA ARG A 234 -16.06 -1.58 1.12
C ARG A 234 -16.94 -0.62 0.35
N SER A 235 -16.38 0.07 -0.62
CA SER A 235 -17.13 0.95 -1.50
C SER A 235 -17.78 0.17 -2.65
N THR A 236 -18.93 0.63 -3.14
CA THR A 236 -19.53 0.08 -4.37
C THR A 236 -18.86 0.64 -5.62
N VAL A 237 -18.13 1.75 -5.49
CA VAL A 237 -17.27 2.32 -6.53
C VAL A 237 -16.05 1.45 -6.77
N VAL A 238 -15.56 0.68 -5.80
CA VAL A 238 -14.42 -0.23 -5.99
C VAL A 238 -14.91 -1.68 -6.04
N VAL A 239 -15.08 -2.21 -7.25
CA VAL A 239 -15.61 -3.56 -7.47
C VAL A 239 -14.49 -4.51 -7.88
N HIS A 240 -14.06 -5.37 -6.96
CA HIS A 240 -13.18 -6.48 -7.31
C HIS A 240 -13.95 -7.60 -8.01
N SER A 241 -13.41 -8.10 -9.13
CA SER A 241 -13.92 -9.31 -9.80
C SER A 241 -12.78 -10.28 -10.09
N ARG A 242 -13.10 -11.56 -10.32
CA ARG A 242 -12.12 -12.58 -10.79
C ARG A 242 -11.40 -12.19 -12.10
N ARG A 243 -11.83 -11.14 -12.79
CA ARG A 243 -11.26 -10.61 -14.04
C ARG A 243 -10.49 -9.29 -13.82
N GLY A 244 -10.28 -8.88 -12.57
CA GLY A 244 -9.55 -7.71 -12.11
C GLY A 244 -10.45 -6.67 -11.43
N THR A 245 -9.84 -5.57 -10.96
CA THR A 245 -10.53 -4.50 -10.24
C THR A 245 -11.26 -3.59 -11.21
N THR A 246 -12.53 -3.32 -10.91
CA THR A 246 -13.42 -2.46 -11.68
C THR A 246 -13.84 -1.30 -10.83
N VAL A 247 -13.41 -0.09 -11.18
CA VAL A 247 -13.88 1.12 -10.51
C VAL A 247 -15.14 1.62 -11.24
N VAL A 248 -16.26 1.69 -10.52
CA VAL A 248 -17.57 2.15 -11.00
C VAL A 248 -17.75 3.60 -10.56
N HIS A 249 -17.39 4.53 -11.43
CA HIS A 249 -17.56 5.96 -11.19
C HIS A 249 -19.01 6.38 -11.38
N LYS A 250 -19.49 7.38 -10.63
CA LYS A 250 -20.74 8.10 -10.93
C LYS A 250 -20.45 9.59 -10.95
N ASN A 251 -20.51 10.22 -12.13
CA ASN A 251 -20.18 11.62 -12.23
C ASN A 251 -21.26 12.52 -11.60
N LYS A 252 -20.97 13.82 -11.42
CA LYS A 252 -21.93 14.82 -10.91
C LYS A 252 -23.25 14.92 -11.72
N ARG A 253 -23.28 14.35 -12.94
CA ARG A 253 -24.46 14.28 -13.83
C ARG A 253 -25.15 12.90 -13.82
N GLY A 254 -24.75 11.99 -12.91
CA GLY A 254 -25.31 10.65 -12.78
C GLY A 254 -24.84 9.62 -13.81
N LYS A 255 -23.89 9.96 -14.69
CA LYS A 255 -23.33 9.03 -15.69
C LYS A 255 -22.31 8.10 -15.02
N THR A 256 -22.51 6.80 -15.19
CA THR A 256 -21.61 5.78 -14.68
C THR A 256 -20.51 5.45 -15.68
N THR A 257 -19.24 5.52 -15.28
CA THR A 257 -18.10 5.05 -16.09
C THR A 257 -17.41 3.89 -15.39
N VAL A 258 -17.09 2.85 -16.15
CA VAL A 258 -16.53 1.60 -15.64
C VAL A 258 -15.09 1.51 -16.11
N VAL A 259 -14.14 1.72 -15.21
CA VAL A 259 -12.70 1.52 -15.48
C VAL A 259 -12.36 0.09 -15.11
N LYS A 260 -11.92 -0.72 -16.08
CA LYS A 260 -11.56 -2.13 -15.87
C LYS A 260 -10.05 -2.30 -15.91
N THR A 261 -9.46 -2.71 -14.80
CA THR A 261 -8.11 -3.26 -14.76
C THR A 261 -8.23 -4.77 -15.04
N LYS A 262 -7.64 -5.27 -16.14
CA LYS A 262 -7.78 -6.69 -16.53
C LYS A 262 -6.80 -7.58 -15.75
N LYS A 263 -7.30 -8.71 -15.26
CA LYS A 263 -6.52 -9.87 -14.79
C LYS A 263 -5.98 -10.64 -16.01
N ARG A 264 -4.67 -10.88 -16.10
CA ARG A 264 -4.07 -11.71 -17.16
C ARG A 264 -4.14 -13.17 -16.70
N ALA A 265 -4.84 -14.01 -17.46
CA ALA A 265 -4.78 -15.45 -17.23
C ALA A 265 -3.34 -15.93 -17.49
N ARG A 266 -2.69 -16.50 -16.47
CA ARG A 266 -1.46 -17.29 -16.67
C ARG A 266 -1.76 -18.38 -17.70
N ARG A 267 -1.07 -18.34 -18.84
CA ARG A 267 -0.91 -19.48 -19.75
C ARG A 267 0.43 -20.13 -19.45
#